data_AF-A0A9R0VH11-F1
#
_entry.id   AF-A0A9R0VH11-F1
#
_cell.length_a   1.000
_cell.length_b   1.000
_cell.length_c   1.000
_cell.angle_alpha   90.00
_cell.angle_beta   90.00
_cell.angle_gamma   90.00
#
_symmetry.space_group_name_H-M   'P 1'
#
loop_
_entity.id
_entity.type
_entity.pdbx_description
1 polymer ?
#
loop_
_entity_poly.entity_id
_entity_poly.type
_entity_poly.pdbx_seq_one_letter_code
_entity_poly.pdbx_strand_id
1 'polypeptide(L)'
;MCRATNLLLTLICISIFSFFASGAVQNQHEHAHGGGCIPAERAALLSFKKGITSDNANRLASWHGLDCCRWRGISCSNRTGHVIKLHLHNPDVTFDPTGFYDAYEDANALFGEISPSLLSLKHLEHLDLSMNCLLGPNNQVPHLLGSMGNLRYLNLSGIPFNGRVPSQLGNLSYVLNGYHLVKKAIFPEVP
;
A
#
# COMPACT_ATOMS: atom_id res chain seq x y z
N MET A 1 -6.76 54.81 31.00
CA MET A 1 -5.77 54.81 32.10
C MET A 1 -4.51 54.06 31.62
N CYS A 2 -3.34 54.32 32.22
CA CYS A 2 -1.94 54.10 31.75
C CYS A 2 -1.68 53.02 30.67
N ARG A 3 -0.99 53.26 29.53
CA ARG A 3 0.38 53.81 29.26
C ARG A 3 1.50 52.97 29.93
N ALA A 4 2.27 52.18 29.15
CA ALA A 4 3.57 52.50 28.50
C ALA A 4 4.78 52.28 29.47
N THR A 5 6.05 51.99 29.11
CA THR A 5 6.90 52.23 27.91
C THR A 5 8.17 51.32 27.85
N ASN A 6 8.67 51.07 26.62
CA ASN A 6 10.09 51.06 26.15
C ASN A 6 11.16 49.99 26.50
N LEU A 7 12.05 49.83 25.51
CA LEU A 7 13.26 49.00 25.39
C LEU A 7 14.47 49.53 26.21
N LEU A 8 15.48 48.68 26.41
CA LEU A 8 16.90 49.07 26.48
C LEU A 8 17.81 48.01 25.80
N LEU A 9 19.02 48.38 25.37
CA LEU A 9 19.85 47.62 24.40
C LEU A 9 21.09 46.90 24.99
N THR A 10 21.40 45.72 24.41
CA THR A 10 22.68 45.07 23.99
C THR A 10 24.04 45.26 24.73
N LEU A 11 24.95 44.28 24.46
CA LEU A 11 26.44 44.18 24.65
C LEU A 11 26.86 43.19 25.77
N ILE A 12 27.88 42.30 25.63
CA ILE A 12 28.67 41.82 24.45
C ILE A 12 29.23 40.38 24.66
N CYS A 13 30.00 39.85 23.69
CA CYS A 13 30.58 38.50 23.57
C CYS A 13 31.63 38.03 24.61
N ILE A 14 31.69 36.70 24.87
CA ILE A 14 32.95 35.94 25.08
C ILE A 14 32.88 34.59 24.32
N SER A 15 33.89 34.31 23.51
CA SER A 15 34.25 33.00 22.95
C SER A 15 35.50 32.46 23.70
N ILE A 16 35.80 31.16 23.80
CA ILE A 16 36.56 30.34 22.82
C ILE A 16 36.78 28.94 23.47
N PHE A 17 36.49 27.83 22.75
CA PHE A 17 37.08 26.45 22.81
C PHE A 17 37.16 25.71 24.19
N SER A 18 37.11 24.37 24.30
CA SER A 18 37.61 23.33 23.38
C SER A 18 36.95 21.94 23.58
N PHE A 19 36.82 21.23 22.45
CA PHE A 19 37.16 19.82 22.23
C PHE A 19 36.84 18.74 23.30
N PHE A 20 35.84 17.91 23.02
CA PHE A 20 35.95 16.45 23.21
C PHE A 20 35.32 15.74 22.01
N ALA A 21 36.12 14.93 21.32
CA ALA A 21 35.64 14.00 20.30
C ALA A 21 35.43 12.62 20.95
N SER A 22 34.28 11.99 20.71
CA SER A 22 34.09 10.55 20.92
C SER A 22 32.79 10.06 20.29
N GLY A 23 32.89 8.94 19.57
CA GLY A 23 31.80 7.98 19.37
C GLY A 23 30.64 8.43 18.49
N ALA A 24 30.54 7.84 17.30
CA ALA A 24 29.25 7.68 16.66
C ALA A 24 28.37 6.77 17.54
N VAL A 25 27.36 7.33 18.19
CA VAL A 25 26.17 6.55 18.53
C VAL A 25 25.22 6.71 17.36
N GLN A 26 25.23 5.73 16.45
CA GLN A 26 24.02 5.48 15.68
C GLN A 26 22.92 5.29 16.72
N ASN A 27 21.91 6.15 16.69
CA ASN A 27 20.68 5.87 17.39
C ASN A 27 20.04 4.71 16.62
N GLN A 28 20.50 3.50 16.93
CA GLN A 28 19.78 2.30 16.62
C GLN A 28 18.43 2.49 17.30
N HIS A 29 17.42 2.84 16.50
CA HIS A 29 16.12 2.30 16.75
C HIS A 29 16.30 0.79 16.68
N GLU A 30 16.65 0.20 17.82
CA GLU A 30 16.27 -1.15 18.17
C GLU A 30 14.77 -1.18 17.93
N HIS A 31 14.40 -1.68 16.75
CA HIS A 31 13.05 -2.12 16.49
C HIS A 31 12.85 -3.31 17.41
N ALA A 32 12.46 -3.01 18.65
CA ALA A 32 12.06 -3.97 19.65
C ALA A 32 11.16 -4.99 18.95
N HIS A 33 11.57 -6.26 19.00
CA HIS A 33 10.95 -7.33 18.25
C HIS A 33 9.56 -7.60 18.87
N GLY A 34 8.61 -6.78 18.45
CA GLY A 34 7.38 -6.46 19.17
C GLY A 34 6.18 -6.33 18.23
N GLY A 35 6.14 -7.18 17.20
CA GLY A 35 4.93 -7.67 16.56
C GLY A 35 3.88 -6.64 16.13
N GLY A 36 4.29 -5.46 15.64
CA GLY A 36 3.37 -4.40 15.23
C GLY A 36 3.76 -3.79 13.88
N CYS A 37 2.76 -3.57 13.03
CA CYS A 37 2.90 -2.90 11.75
C CYS A 37 3.57 -1.52 11.83
N ILE A 38 4.39 -1.22 10.83
CA ILE A 38 5.14 0.03 10.71
C ILE A 38 4.18 1.22 10.49
N PRO A 39 4.28 2.33 11.25
CA PRO A 39 3.32 3.44 11.18
C PRO A 39 3.12 4.05 9.80
N ALA A 40 4.17 4.11 8.98
CA ALA A 40 4.10 4.62 7.60
C ALA A 40 3.31 3.68 6.66
N GLU A 41 3.50 2.37 6.79
CA GLU A 41 2.79 1.36 5.98
C GLU A 41 1.32 1.27 6.41
N ARG A 42 1.05 1.33 7.72
CA ARG A 42 -0.30 1.50 8.27
C ARG A 42 -1.00 2.75 7.71
N ALA A 43 -0.32 3.89 7.67
CA ALA A 43 -0.87 5.13 7.12
C ALA A 43 -1.15 5.01 5.61
N ALA A 44 -0.27 4.35 4.86
CA ALA A 44 -0.46 4.07 3.45
C ALA A 44 -1.68 3.17 3.17
N LEU A 45 -1.88 2.11 3.97
CA LEU A 45 -3.04 1.23 3.90
C LEU A 45 -4.33 1.96 4.28
N LEU A 46 -4.33 2.80 5.32
CA LEU A 46 -5.50 3.63 5.65
C LEU A 46 -5.79 4.69 4.58
N SER A 47 -4.76 5.20 3.90
CA SER A 47 -4.94 6.10 2.74
C SER A 47 -5.49 5.34 1.53
N PHE A 48 -5.09 4.08 1.31
CA PHE A 48 -5.69 3.21 0.29
C PHE A 48 -7.15 2.94 0.61
N LYS A 49 -7.49 2.60 1.86
CA LYS A 49 -8.87 2.39 2.33
C LYS A 49 -9.78 3.61 2.10
N LYS A 50 -9.25 4.84 2.13
CA LYS A 50 -10.03 6.06 1.79
C LYS A 50 -10.38 6.17 0.30
N GLY A 51 -9.64 5.49 -0.58
CA GLY A 51 -9.96 5.40 -2.01
C GLY A 51 -11.02 4.34 -2.32
N ILE A 52 -11.44 3.54 -1.33
CA ILE A 52 -12.51 2.56 -1.46
C ILE A 52 -13.84 3.27 -1.18
N THR A 53 -14.68 3.38 -2.20
CA THR A 53 -15.96 4.09 -2.17
C THR A 53 -17.13 3.21 -1.77
N SER A 54 -17.01 1.89 -1.92
CA SER A 54 -17.97 0.91 -1.38
C SER A 54 -17.30 -0.37 -0.89
N ASP A 55 -17.77 -0.86 0.26
CA ASP A 55 -17.38 -2.13 0.92
C ASP A 55 -18.62 -2.74 1.60
N ASN A 56 -19.66 -3.02 0.82
CA ASN A 56 -20.95 -3.50 1.32
C ASN A 56 -20.83 -4.79 2.16
N ALA A 57 -19.94 -5.71 1.75
CA ALA A 57 -19.64 -6.94 2.46
C ALA A 57 -18.68 -6.77 3.66
N ASN A 58 -18.32 -5.54 4.05
CA ASN A 58 -17.49 -5.25 5.22
C ASN A 58 -16.14 -5.99 5.23
N ARG A 59 -15.56 -6.20 4.05
CA ARG A 59 -14.33 -6.97 3.83
C ARG A 59 -13.12 -6.27 4.47
N LEU A 60 -13.13 -4.94 4.51
CA LEU A 60 -12.11 -4.09 5.15
C LEU A 60 -12.49 -3.69 6.60
N ALA A 61 -13.49 -4.32 7.22
CA ALA A 61 -13.91 -3.99 8.59
C ALA A 61 -12.77 -4.09 9.60
N SER A 62 -11.90 -5.11 9.49
CA SER A 62 -10.76 -5.30 10.40
C SER A 62 -9.66 -4.22 10.28
N TRP A 63 -9.72 -3.35 9.26
CA TRP A 63 -8.68 -2.35 8.99
C TRP A 63 -8.84 -1.15 9.94
N HIS A 64 -8.47 -1.36 11.21
CA HIS A 64 -8.49 -0.40 12.30
C HIS A 64 -7.47 -0.77 13.41
N GLY A 65 -7.22 0.13 14.36
CA GLY A 65 -6.23 -0.09 15.43
C GLY A 65 -4.79 0.16 14.99
N LEU A 66 -3.81 -0.29 15.77
CA LEU A 66 -2.38 0.02 15.58
C LEU A 66 -1.65 -1.01 14.71
N ASP A 67 -1.97 -2.29 14.82
CA ASP A 67 -1.25 -3.35 14.13
C ASP A 67 -1.95 -3.80 12.84
N CYS A 68 -1.51 -3.26 11.70
CA CYS A 68 -2.00 -3.64 10.39
C CYS A 68 -1.66 -5.08 9.97
N CYS A 69 -0.67 -5.73 10.60
CA CYS A 69 -0.29 -7.10 10.26
C CYS A 69 -1.37 -8.12 10.67
N ARG A 70 -2.36 -7.70 11.45
CA ARG A 70 -3.55 -8.49 11.84
C ARG A 70 -4.80 -8.14 11.04
N TRP A 71 -4.70 -7.24 10.05
CA TRP A 71 -5.82 -6.90 9.18
C TRP A 71 -6.03 -7.97 8.12
N ARG A 72 -7.29 -8.34 7.87
CA ARG A 72 -7.67 -9.26 6.80
C ARG A 72 -7.08 -8.80 5.46
N GLY A 73 -6.38 -9.70 4.79
CA GLY A 73 -5.72 -9.44 3.50
C GLY A 73 -4.33 -8.83 3.61
N ILE A 74 -3.82 -8.49 4.80
CA ILE A 74 -2.44 -8.03 4.98
C ILE A 74 -1.57 -9.21 5.43
N SER A 75 -0.33 -9.27 4.96
CA SER A 75 0.72 -10.09 5.59
C SER A 75 2.03 -9.33 5.65
N CYS A 76 2.69 -9.44 6.80
CA CYS A 76 3.98 -8.81 7.08
C CYS A 76 5.11 -9.84 7.12
N SER A 77 6.33 -9.41 6.86
CA SER A 77 7.53 -10.21 7.06
C SER A 77 7.76 -10.44 8.55
N ASN A 78 7.81 -11.71 8.97
CA ASN A 78 8.14 -12.08 10.36
C ASN A 78 9.56 -11.66 10.78
N ARG A 79 10.44 -11.30 9.83
CA ARG A 79 11.81 -10.85 10.11
C ARG A 79 11.91 -9.33 10.30
N THR A 80 11.11 -8.55 9.56
CA THR A 80 11.29 -7.09 9.44
C THR A 80 10.04 -6.27 9.79
N GLY A 81 8.88 -6.90 9.98
CA GLY A 81 7.60 -6.22 10.24
C GLY A 81 6.99 -5.51 9.02
N HIS A 82 7.72 -5.43 7.89
CA HIS A 82 7.24 -4.79 6.66
C HIS A 82 6.08 -5.55 6.01
N VAL A 83 5.10 -4.82 5.49
CA VAL A 83 4.01 -5.37 4.66
C VAL A 83 4.56 -5.89 3.34
N ILE A 84 4.46 -7.22 3.14
CA ILE A 84 4.91 -7.93 1.94
C ILE A 84 3.76 -8.41 1.05
N LYS A 85 2.55 -8.53 1.60
CA LYS A 85 1.35 -8.98 0.87
C LYS A 85 0.13 -8.11 1.16
N LEU A 86 -0.57 -7.74 0.09
CA LEU A 86 -1.92 -7.18 0.10
C LEU A 86 -2.80 -8.06 -0.81
N HIS A 87 -3.76 -8.75 -0.21
CA HIS A 87 -4.63 -9.72 -0.87
C HIS A 87 -6.10 -9.40 -0.58
N LEU A 88 -6.74 -8.77 -1.56
CA LEU A 88 -8.15 -8.36 -1.57
C LEU A 88 -8.93 -9.00 -2.73
N HIS A 89 -8.50 -10.16 -3.24
CA HIS A 89 -9.31 -10.99 -4.13
C HIS A 89 -10.73 -11.14 -3.56
N ASN A 90 -11.75 -10.88 -4.39
CA ASN A 90 -13.15 -11.09 -4.01
C ASN A 90 -13.43 -12.60 -3.88
N PRO A 91 -13.73 -13.12 -2.67
CA PRO A 91 -13.78 -14.56 -2.43
C PRO A 91 -15.05 -15.23 -2.93
N ASP A 92 -16.10 -14.47 -3.23
CA ASP A 92 -17.45 -14.95 -3.50
C ASP A 92 -17.92 -14.47 -4.87
N VAL A 93 -17.21 -14.96 -5.90
CA VAL A 93 -17.53 -14.70 -7.31
C VAL A 93 -18.73 -15.55 -7.69
N THR A 94 -19.93 -14.96 -7.64
CA THR A 94 -21.12 -15.58 -8.21
C THR A 94 -21.03 -15.56 -9.73
N PHE A 95 -20.57 -16.67 -10.32
CA PHE A 95 -20.66 -16.87 -11.76
C PHE A 95 -22.13 -17.05 -12.16
N ASP A 96 -22.62 -16.17 -13.04
CA ASP A 96 -23.86 -16.41 -13.78
C ASP A 96 -23.74 -17.77 -14.52
N PRO A 97 -24.77 -18.63 -14.57
CA PRO A 97 -24.78 -19.80 -15.46
C PRO A 97 -24.45 -19.52 -16.95
N THR A 98 -24.46 -18.27 -17.43
CA THR A 98 -23.89 -17.90 -18.76
C THR A 98 -22.36 -17.93 -18.81
N GLY A 99 -21.67 -17.98 -17.67
CA GLY A 99 -20.22 -17.88 -17.53
C GLY A 99 -19.68 -16.44 -17.46
N PHE A 100 -20.56 -15.43 -17.49
CA PHE A 100 -20.17 -14.03 -17.32
C PHE A 100 -20.02 -13.65 -15.84
N TYR A 101 -19.08 -12.77 -15.54
CA TYR A 101 -18.93 -12.16 -14.22
C TYR A 101 -19.03 -10.64 -14.38
N ASP A 102 -20.05 -10.04 -13.77
CA ASP A 102 -20.17 -8.58 -13.68
C ASP A 102 -19.78 -8.08 -12.28
N ALA A 103 -18.61 -7.45 -12.21
CA ALA A 103 -18.11 -6.85 -10.97
C ALA A 103 -18.93 -5.63 -10.50
N TYR A 104 -19.83 -5.08 -11.34
CA TYR A 104 -20.71 -3.98 -10.95
C TYR A 104 -21.96 -4.44 -10.18
N GLU A 105 -22.40 -5.69 -10.36
CA GLU A 105 -23.57 -6.25 -9.68
C GLU A 105 -23.21 -7.10 -8.45
N ASP A 106 -21.92 -7.43 -8.27
CA ASP A 106 -21.45 -8.22 -7.14
C ASP A 106 -21.44 -7.41 -5.81
N ALA A 107 -22.29 -7.82 -4.87
CA ALA A 107 -22.41 -7.22 -3.54
C ALA A 107 -21.15 -7.37 -2.65
N ASN A 108 -20.26 -8.31 -2.98
CA ASN A 108 -18.98 -8.55 -2.32
C ASN A 108 -17.81 -7.79 -2.95
N ALA A 109 -17.98 -7.21 -4.14
CA ALA A 109 -16.93 -6.43 -4.79
C ALA A 109 -16.60 -5.14 -4.02
N LEU A 110 -15.30 -4.83 -3.92
CA LEU A 110 -14.85 -3.51 -3.48
C LEU A 110 -14.94 -2.54 -4.66
N PHE A 111 -15.51 -1.36 -4.44
CA PHE A 111 -15.55 -0.28 -5.43
C PHE A 111 -14.62 0.86 -5.02
N GLY A 112 -13.99 1.51 -6.00
CA GLY A 112 -13.14 2.68 -5.75
C GLY A 112 -11.91 2.70 -6.63
N GLU A 113 -10.83 3.29 -6.11
CA GLU A 113 -9.59 3.54 -6.85
C GLU A 113 -8.36 2.82 -6.27
N ILE A 114 -7.48 2.38 -7.16
CA ILE A 114 -6.12 1.93 -6.82
C ILE A 114 -5.26 3.16 -6.48
N SER A 115 -5.33 3.57 -5.21
CA SER A 115 -4.65 4.77 -4.69
C SER A 115 -3.11 4.75 -4.86
N PRO A 116 -2.48 5.88 -5.24
CA PRO A 116 -1.02 6.04 -5.25
C PRO A 116 -0.34 5.80 -3.90
N SER A 117 -1.08 5.78 -2.79
CA SER A 117 -0.53 5.45 -1.46
C SER A 117 0.14 4.08 -1.41
N LEU A 118 -0.24 3.13 -2.29
CA LEU A 118 0.42 1.82 -2.41
C LEU A 118 1.92 1.91 -2.71
N LEU A 119 2.40 2.99 -3.35
CA LEU A 119 3.84 3.23 -3.57
C LEU A 119 4.65 3.34 -2.27
N SER A 120 3.99 3.63 -1.14
CA SER A 120 4.64 3.68 0.17
C SER A 120 4.94 2.30 0.75
N LEU A 121 4.28 1.24 0.24
CA LEU A 121 4.53 -0.16 0.61
C LEU A 121 5.74 -0.70 -0.16
N LYS A 122 6.93 -0.14 0.15
CA LYS A 122 8.17 -0.38 -0.61
C LYS A 122 8.63 -1.84 -0.65
N HIS A 123 8.15 -2.66 0.29
CA HIS A 123 8.46 -4.09 0.40
C HIS A 123 7.32 -5.00 -0.07
N LEU A 124 6.27 -4.44 -0.70
CA LEU A 124 5.16 -5.24 -1.20
C LEU A 124 5.63 -6.12 -2.36
N GLU A 125 5.60 -7.43 -2.14
CA GLU A 125 5.95 -8.47 -3.12
C GLU A 125 4.72 -9.04 -3.81
N HIS A 126 3.56 -9.02 -3.16
CA HIS A 126 2.33 -9.62 -3.65
C HIS A 126 1.14 -8.66 -3.53
N LEU A 127 0.54 -8.33 -4.66
CA LEU A 127 -0.69 -7.54 -4.77
C LEU A 127 -1.76 -8.33 -5.53
N ASP A 128 -2.82 -8.72 -4.84
CA ASP A 128 -4.04 -9.24 -5.45
C ASP A 128 -5.21 -8.30 -5.15
N LEU A 129 -5.78 -7.70 -6.19
CA LEU A 129 -7.00 -6.88 -6.14
C LEU A 129 -8.10 -7.45 -7.04
N SER A 130 -7.93 -8.68 -7.53
CA SER A 130 -8.78 -9.26 -8.57
C SER A 130 -10.24 -9.45 -8.15
N MET A 131 -11.11 -9.50 -9.15
CA MET A 131 -12.55 -9.69 -9.02
C MET A 131 -13.25 -8.57 -8.21
N ASN A 132 -12.71 -7.34 -8.26
CA ASN A 132 -13.33 -6.14 -7.66
C ASN A 132 -13.57 -5.05 -8.72
N CYS A 133 -14.29 -3.99 -8.36
CA CYS A 133 -14.41 -2.78 -9.18
C CYS A 133 -13.43 -1.68 -8.69
N LEU A 134 -12.14 -2.05 -8.56
CA LEU A 134 -11.06 -1.15 -8.15
C LEU A 134 -10.32 -0.60 -9.37
N LEU A 135 -10.76 0.56 -9.84
CA LEU A 135 -10.33 1.15 -11.10
C LEU A 135 -9.11 2.08 -10.91
N GLY A 136 -8.52 2.49 -12.02
CA GLY A 136 -7.56 3.59 -12.08
C GLY A 136 -8.14 4.78 -12.84
N PRO A 137 -7.37 5.87 -13.00
CA PRO A 137 -7.80 7.04 -13.76
C PRO A 137 -8.31 6.64 -15.16
N ASN A 138 -9.45 7.18 -15.57
CA ASN A 138 -10.13 6.86 -16.84
C ASN A 138 -10.47 5.36 -17.04
N ASN A 139 -10.61 4.60 -15.95
CA ASN A 139 -10.80 3.15 -15.90
C ASN A 139 -9.62 2.36 -16.51
N GLN A 140 -8.40 2.90 -16.46
CA GLN A 140 -7.18 2.24 -16.97
C GLN A 140 -6.34 1.64 -15.83
N VAL A 141 -5.50 0.65 -16.16
CA VAL A 141 -4.53 0.11 -15.20
C VAL A 141 -3.52 1.21 -14.81
N PRO A 142 -3.34 1.54 -13.52
CA PRO A 142 -2.44 2.62 -13.12
C PRO A 142 -0.97 2.31 -13.42
N HIS A 143 -0.29 3.22 -14.12
CA HIS A 143 1.15 3.12 -14.42
C HIS A 143 2.03 3.05 -13.17
N LEU A 144 1.57 3.58 -12.03
CA LEU A 144 2.26 3.56 -10.73
C LEU A 144 2.62 2.14 -10.27
N LEU A 145 1.83 1.13 -10.65
CA LEU A 145 2.10 -0.28 -10.31
C LEU A 145 3.42 -0.78 -10.93
N GLY A 146 3.87 -0.16 -12.03
CA GLY A 146 5.20 -0.42 -12.62
C GLY A 146 6.37 0.16 -11.83
N SER A 147 6.12 1.10 -10.91
CA SER A 147 7.15 1.71 -10.04
C SER A 147 7.39 0.92 -8.75
N MET A 148 6.60 -0.12 -8.48
CA MET A 148 6.73 -0.94 -7.26
C MET A 148 7.85 -1.97 -7.42
N GLY A 149 9.11 -1.55 -7.22
CA GLY A 149 10.31 -2.34 -7.54
C GLY A 149 10.47 -3.69 -6.83
N ASN A 150 9.80 -3.90 -5.69
CA ASN A 150 9.76 -5.20 -5.01
C ASN A 150 8.56 -6.07 -5.37
N LEU A 151 7.58 -5.56 -6.14
CA LEU A 151 6.43 -6.34 -6.55
C LEU A 151 6.89 -7.51 -7.43
N ARG A 152 6.30 -8.69 -7.18
CA ARG A 152 6.56 -9.95 -7.87
C ARG A 152 5.25 -10.50 -8.43
N TYR A 153 4.21 -10.55 -7.61
CA TYR A 153 2.89 -11.00 -8.02
C TYR A 153 1.92 -9.82 -8.15
N LEU A 154 1.26 -9.72 -9.30
CA LEU A 154 0.19 -8.76 -9.55
C LEU A 154 -1.02 -9.44 -10.19
N ASN A 155 -2.13 -9.50 -9.46
CA ASN A 155 -3.39 -10.01 -9.98
C ASN A 155 -4.47 -8.92 -9.98
N LEU A 156 -5.03 -8.69 -11.17
CA LEU A 156 -6.02 -7.68 -11.53
C LEU A 156 -7.14 -8.28 -12.41
N SER A 157 -7.27 -9.62 -12.47
CA SER A 157 -8.30 -10.28 -13.28
C SER A 157 -9.71 -9.87 -12.86
N GLY A 158 -10.65 -9.81 -13.80
CA GLY A 158 -12.06 -9.50 -13.52
C GLY A 158 -12.34 -8.08 -12.99
N ILE A 159 -11.36 -7.19 -12.99
CA ILE A 159 -11.57 -5.75 -12.80
C ILE A 159 -11.88 -5.15 -14.19
N PRO A 160 -12.96 -4.37 -14.38
CA PRO A 160 -13.41 -3.90 -15.70
C PRO A 160 -12.56 -2.74 -16.26
N PHE A 161 -11.25 -2.96 -16.42
CA PHE A 161 -10.32 -2.01 -17.03
C PHE A 161 -10.55 -1.86 -18.54
N ASN A 162 -10.35 -0.65 -19.04
CA ASN A 162 -10.26 -0.34 -20.46
C ASN A 162 -8.82 -0.01 -20.89
N GLY A 163 -8.61 0.16 -22.19
CA GLY A 163 -7.33 0.59 -22.75
C GLY A 163 -6.26 -0.50 -22.82
N ARG A 164 -4.99 -0.10 -22.70
CA ARG A 164 -3.82 -0.98 -22.82
C ARG A 164 -3.08 -1.09 -21.49
N VAL A 165 -2.38 -2.20 -21.25
CA VAL A 165 -1.42 -2.30 -20.13
C VAL A 165 -0.32 -1.25 -20.32
N PRO A 166 -0.01 -0.43 -19.30
CA PRO A 166 1.17 0.45 -19.30
C PRO A 166 2.46 -0.35 -19.49
N SER A 167 3.36 0.07 -20.38
CA SER A 167 4.63 -0.65 -20.63
C SER A 167 5.59 -0.68 -19.42
N GLN A 168 5.37 0.21 -18.44
CA GLN A 168 6.02 0.18 -17.13
C GLN A 168 5.69 -1.11 -16.36
N LEU A 169 4.54 -1.72 -16.65
CA LEU A 169 4.23 -3.08 -16.26
C LEU A 169 4.84 -4.11 -17.23
N GLY A 170 6.01 -3.91 -17.84
CA GLY A 170 6.69 -4.94 -18.65
C GLY A 170 7.36 -6.04 -17.81
N ASN A 171 7.99 -5.69 -16.68
CA ASN A 171 8.97 -6.53 -15.97
C ASN A 171 8.43 -7.56 -14.96
N LEU A 172 7.17 -8.03 -15.08
CA LEU A 172 6.65 -9.16 -14.28
C LEU A 172 5.95 -10.12 -15.29
N SER A 173 6.00 -11.44 -15.11
CA SER A 173 5.47 -12.40 -16.11
C SER A 173 3.93 -12.53 -16.09
N TYR A 174 3.30 -13.43 -16.86
CA TYR A 174 1.83 -13.47 -17.12
C TYR A 174 1.25 -14.89 -17.19
N VAL A 175 -0.06 -15.08 -16.97
CA VAL A 175 -0.80 -16.36 -17.23
C VAL A 175 -2.20 -16.09 -17.79
N LEU A 176 -2.52 -16.63 -18.96
CA LEU A 176 -3.75 -16.33 -19.67
C LEU A 176 -4.93 -17.25 -19.28
N ASN A 177 -6.13 -16.67 -19.21
CA ASN A 177 -7.39 -17.32 -19.59
C ASN A 177 -8.43 -16.24 -19.95
N GLY A 178 -9.03 -16.34 -21.14
CA GLY A 178 -10.29 -15.64 -21.51
C GLY A 178 -10.32 -14.11 -21.44
N TYR A 179 -9.55 -13.41 -22.29
CA TYR A 179 -9.70 -11.97 -22.60
C TYR A 179 -9.33 -10.91 -21.54
N HIS A 180 -8.85 -11.26 -20.35
CA HIS A 180 -8.36 -10.27 -19.38
C HIS A 180 -6.89 -10.45 -18.94
N LEU A 181 -6.28 -9.34 -18.56
CA LEU A 181 -4.84 -9.20 -18.38
C LEU A 181 -4.40 -9.68 -16.98
N VAL A 182 -3.57 -10.72 -16.94
CA VAL A 182 -3.10 -11.37 -15.70
C VAL A 182 -1.59 -11.43 -15.70
N LYS A 183 -0.96 -10.87 -14.66
CA LYS A 183 0.49 -10.65 -14.58
C LYS A 183 1.17 -11.44 -13.44
N LYS A 184 1.22 -12.77 -13.58
CA LYS A 184 2.02 -13.67 -12.72
C LYS A 184 3.52 -13.62 -13.03
N ALA A 185 4.38 -12.95 -12.25
CA ALA A 185 5.80 -13.35 -12.29
C ALA A 185 5.95 -14.78 -11.78
N ILE A 186 6.60 -15.62 -12.58
CA ILE A 186 6.92 -16.99 -12.19
C ILE A 186 8.23 -16.94 -11.40
N PHE A 187 8.20 -17.46 -10.18
CA PHE A 187 9.41 -17.84 -9.43
C PHE A 187 9.44 -19.36 -9.28
N PRO A 188 10.63 -19.98 -9.17
CA PRO A 188 10.74 -21.32 -8.62
C PRO A 188 10.20 -21.31 -7.18
N GLU A 189 9.74 -22.48 -6.72
CA GLU A 189 9.35 -22.65 -5.32
C GLU A 189 10.53 -22.30 -4.41
N VAL A 190 10.28 -21.44 -3.42
CA VAL A 190 11.22 -21.23 -2.31
C VAL A 190 10.99 -22.38 -1.32
N PRO A 191 12.04 -23.13 -0.94
CA PRO A 191 11.93 -24.32 -0.09
C PRO A 191 11.52 -24.01 1.36
#